data_AF-A0A962X0B6-F1
#
_entry.id   AF-A0A962X0B6-F1
#
_cell.length_a   1.000
_cell.length_b   1.000
_cell.length_c   1.000
_cell.angle_alpha   90.00
_cell.angle_beta   90.00
_cell.angle_gamma   90.00
#
_symmetry.space_group_name_H-M   'P 1'
#
loop_
_entity.id
_entity.type
_entity.pdbx_description
1 polymer ?
#
loop_
_entity_poly.entity_id
_entity_poly.type
_entity_poly.pdbx_seq_one_letter_code
_entity_poly.pdbx_strand_id
1 'polypeptide(L)' 'MDIAELLAFSVKHEASDLHLSAGLPPMIRVDGDIRRINVPALEHKVVHGLVYDIMNDKQRKDYE' A
#
# COMPACT_ATOMS: atom_id res chain seq x y z
N MET A 1 1.70 -1.27 11.21
CA MET A 1 1.64 -0.59 9.91
C MET A 1 0.27 -0.82 9.33
N ASP A 2 -0.59 0.17 9.42
CA ASP A 2 -1.87 0.16 8.71
C ASP A 2 -1.77 0.96 7.40
N ILE A 3 -2.85 0.95 6.62
CA ILE A 3 -2.90 1.65 5.33
C ILE A 3 -2.86 3.18 5.48
N ALA A 4 -3.39 3.73 6.58
CA ALA A 4 -3.38 5.16 6.84
C ALA A 4 -1.96 5.66 7.13
N GLU A 5 -1.16 4.90 7.89
CA GLU A 5 0.25 5.18 8.16
C GLU A 5 1.08 5.17 6.86
N LEU A 6 0.84 4.21 5.96
CA LEU A 6 1.52 4.13 4.67
C LEU A 6 1.15 5.28 3.73
N LEU A 7 -0.13 5.67 3.71
CA LEU A 7 -0.60 6.82 2.94
C LEU A 7 -0.04 8.14 3.50
N ALA A 8 -0.05 8.31 4.82
CA ALA A 8 0.55 9.47 5.48
C ALA A 8 2.06 9.57 5.21
N PHE A 9 2.77 8.43 5.24
CA PHE A 9 4.17 8.35 4.84
C PHE A 9 4.37 8.79 3.38
N SER A 10 3.52 8.33 2.47
CA SER A 10 3.57 8.70 1.05
C SER A 10 3.40 10.21 0.86
N VAL A 11 2.41 10.82 1.52
CA VAL A 11 2.19 12.28 1.50
C VAL A 11 3.39 13.03 2.06
N LYS A 12 3.92 12.60 3.22
CA LYS A 12 5.08 13.22 3.85
C LYS A 12 6.33 13.21 2.96
N HIS A 13 6.46 12.20 2.11
CA HIS A 13 7.56 12.04 1.17
C HIS A 13 7.24 12.54 -0.24
N GLU A 14 6.14 13.29 -0.42
CA GLU A 14 5.70 13.86 -1.71
C GLU A 14 5.60 12.80 -2.82
N ALA A 15 5.26 11.57 -2.44
CA ALA A 15 5.13 10.47 -3.38
C ALA A 15 3.87 10.63 -4.24
N SER A 16 4.01 10.37 -5.55
CA SER A 16 2.87 10.35 -6.46
C SER A 16 2.01 9.09 -6.30
N ASP A 17 2.66 7.97 -5.95
CA ASP A 17 2.01 6.66 -5.87
C ASP A 17 2.49 5.88 -4.65
N LEU A 18 1.57 5.13 -4.04
CA LEU A 18 1.84 4.05 -3.09
C LEU A 18 1.54 2.71 -3.78
N HIS A 19 2.56 1.85 -3.84
CA HIS A 19 2.46 0.52 -4.44
C HIS A 19 2.52 -0.57 -3.35
N LEU A 20 1.50 -1.43 -3.34
CA LEU A 20 1.42 -2.62 -2.49
C LEU A 20 1.41 -3.87 -3.37
N SER A 21 2.31 -4.81 -3.09
CA SER A 21 2.42 -6.06 -3.85
C SER A 21 2.89 -7.19 -2.94
N ALA A 22 2.22 -8.33 -3.01
CA ALA A 22 2.54 -9.49 -2.18
C ALA A 22 3.94 -10.03 -2.50
N GLY A 23 4.70 -10.36 -1.45
CA GLY A 23 6.09 -10.81 -1.56
C GLY A 23 7.10 -9.66 -1.70
N LEU A 24 6.65 -8.40 -1.71
CA LEU A 24 7.50 -7.22 -1.75
C LEU A 24 7.23 -6.29 -0.56
N PRO A 25 8.22 -5.49 -0.14
CA PRO A 25 7.96 -4.35 0.74
C PRO A 25 7.03 -3.34 0.06
N PRO A 26 6.28 -2.51 0.81
CA PRO A 26 5.61 -1.35 0.26
C PRO A 26 6.61 -0.46 -0.49
N MET A 27 6.17 0.14 -1.59
CA MET A 27 7.00 1.02 -2.40
C MET A 27 6.29 2.33 -2.64
N ILE A 28 7.04 3.42 -2.77
CA ILE A 28 6.52 4.73 -3.13
C ILE A 28 7.22 5.22 -4.40
N ARG A 29 6.49 5.97 -5.23
CA ARG A 29 7.09 6.68 -6.37
C ARG A 29 7.36 8.13 -6.00
N VAL A 30 8.62 8.56 -6.05
CA VAL A 30 9.04 9.95 -5.81
C VAL A 30 9.88 10.39 -7.00
N ASP A 31 9.52 11.51 -7.62
CA ASP A 31 10.19 12.06 -8.82
C ASP A 31 10.34 11.05 -9.97
N GLY A 32 9.37 10.14 -10.12
CA GLY A 32 9.37 9.09 -11.14
C GLY A 32 10.02 7.76 -10.71
N ASP A 33 10.85 7.78 -9.67
CA ASP A 33 11.58 6.61 -9.19
C ASP A 33 10.80 5.81 -8.14
N ILE A 34 10.77 4.49 -8.29
CA ILE A 34 10.17 3.58 -7.30
C ILE A 34 11.19 3.25 -6.22
N ARG A 35 10.85 3.54 -4.96
CA ARG A 35 11.69 3.27 -3.79
C ARG A 35 10.96 2.35 -2.81
N ARG A 36 11.67 1.35 -2.27
CA ARG A 36 11.14 0.46 -1.23
C ARG A 36 11.15 1.18 0.13
N ILE A 37 10.05 1.09 0.86
CA ILE A 37 10.03 1.46 2.28
C ILE A 37 10.82 0.40 3.05
N ASN A 38 11.62 0.84 4.03
CA ASN A 38 12.48 -0.04 4.82
C ASN A 38 11.68 -0.86 5.85
N VAL A 39 10.84 -1.77 5.36
CA VAL A 39 10.10 -2.75 6.15
C VAL A 39 10.13 -4.11 5.45
N PRO A 40 9.82 -5.20 6.17
CA PRO A 40 9.77 -6.54 5.57
C PRO A 40 8.78 -6.63 4.40
N ALA A 41 8.98 -7.63 3.56
CA ALA A 41 8.05 -7.96 2.50
C ALA A 41 6.67 -8.31 3.08
N LEU A 42 5.61 -7.83 2.43
CA LEU A 42 4.24 -8.09 2.87
C LEU A 42 3.74 -9.41 2.28
N GLU A 43 3.19 -10.28 3.13
CA GLU A 43 2.49 -11.47 2.65
C GLU A 43 1.16 -11.09 1.97
N HIS A 44 0.64 -11.99 1.13
CA HIS A 44 -0.63 -11.79 0.42
C HIS A 44 -1.78 -11.44 1.37
N LYS A 45 -1.89 -12.12 2.52
CA LYS A 45 -2.93 -11.85 3.52
C LYS A 45 -2.86 -10.42 4.08
N VAL A 46 -1.64 -9.90 4.26
CA VAL A 46 -1.43 -8.55 4.78
C VAL A 46 -1.81 -7.52 3.72
N VAL A 47 -1.38 -7.70 2.48
CA VAL A 47 -1.74 -6.81 1.37
C VAL A 47 -3.26 -6.78 1.15
N HIS A 48 -3.90 -7.95 1.15
CA HIS A 48 -5.35 -8.07 1.01
C HIS A 48 -6.08 -7.33 2.14
N GLY A 49 -5.66 -7.52 3.40
CA GLY A 49 -6.22 -6.81 4.55
C GLY A 49 -6.13 -5.28 4.43
N LEU A 50 -4.95 -4.77 4.06
CA LEU A 50 -4.72 -3.32 3.89
C LEU A 50 -5.65 -2.70 2.82
N VAL A 51 -5.90 -3.43 1.72
CA VAL A 51 -6.80 -2.99 0.65
C VAL A 51 -8.27 -3.08 1.11
N TYR A 52 -8.62 -4.14 1.83
CA TYR A 52 -9.96 -4.34 2.37
C TYR A 52 -10.40 -3.28 3.37
N ASP A 53 -9.47 -2.80 4.19
CA ASP A 53 -9.73 -1.80 5.23
C ASP A 53 -10.24 -0.47 4.67
N ILE A 54 -9.89 -0.13 3.42
CA ILE A 54 -10.32 1.11 2.75
C ILE A 54 -11.53 0.92 1.82
N MET A 55 -11.91 -0.34 1.55
CA MET A 55 -13.03 -0.65 0.67
C MET A 55 -14.36 -0.68 1.43
N ASN A 56 -15.41 -0.13 0.81
CA ASN A 56 -16.78 -0.35 1.24
C ASN A 56 -17.31 -1.72 0.75
N ASP A 57 -18.48 -2.13 1.27
CA ASP A 57 -19.07 -3.43 0.96
C ASP A 57 -19.31 -3.68 -0.53
N LYS A 58 -19.69 -2.64 -1.28
CA LYS A 58 -19.87 -2.74 -2.73
C LYS A 58 -18.54 -3.02 -3.42
N GLN A 59 -17.49 -2.29 -3.07
CA GLN A 59 -16.15 -2.47 -3.65
C GLN A 59 -15.57 -3.85 -3.32
N ARG A 60 -15.77 -4.35 -2.08
CA ARG A 60 -15.34 -5.69 -1.68
C ARG A 60 -16.04 -6.77 -2.51
N LYS A 61 -17.35 -6.63 -2.72
CA LYS A 61 -18.13 -7.55 -3.56
C LYS A 61 -17.68 -7.53 -5.02
N ASP A 62 -17.30 -6.37 -5.55
CA ASP A 62 -16.83 -6.23 -6.93
C ASP A 62 -15.38 -6.73 -7.11
N TYR A 63 -14.61 -6.85 -6.03
CA TYR A 63 -13.20 -7.29 -6.03
C TYR A 63 -13.03 -8.81 -5.93
N GLU A 64 -13.98 -9.51 -5.30
CA GLU A 64 -14.03 -10.99 -5.17
C GLU A 64 -14.81 -11.65 -6.32
#